data_AF-A0A1F2P807-F1
#
_entry.id   AF-A0A1F2P807-F1
#
_cell.length_a   1.000
_cell.length_b   1.000
_cell.length_c   1.000
_cell.angle_alpha   90.00
_cell.angle_beta   90.00
_cell.angle_gamma   90.00
#
_symmetry.space_group_name_H-M   'P 1'
#
loop_
_entity.id
_entity.type
_entity.pdbx_description
1 polymer ?
#
loop_
_entity_poly.entity_id
_entity_poly.type
_entity_poly.pdbx_seq_one_letter_code
_entity_poly.pdbx_strand_id
1 'polypeptide(L)'
;MKIWKKYTNYLLKGEWHIHTNYTDGKNSVSEYCKKAIELKIPLVAFTEHVRKNTNHVYYDFNQFLDDIEKAREEFNLIILSGCEAKVLPNGGFDVEEWILKEVDYSIFAFHSFPEDIDMYIESLNSVLRNRYVNAWAHPGAFLTKHGLELSEKELIKIFKSMWKQEVLLEINGKYSVPSENWISVARRYNVRLVRGSDIHCINELKGELNG
;
A
#
# COMPACT_ATOMS: atom_id res chain seq x y z
N MET A 1 -2.52 -11.73 -13.30
CA MET A 1 -1.58 -12.30 -12.31
C MET A 1 -0.96 -11.13 -11.54
N LYS A 2 -0.85 -11.21 -10.20
CA LYS A 2 -0.29 -10.12 -9.39
C LYS A 2 1.21 -9.91 -9.68
N ILE A 3 1.62 -8.70 -10.04
CA ILE A 3 3.02 -8.38 -10.41
C ILE A 3 3.98 -8.57 -9.24
N TRP A 4 3.57 -8.20 -8.02
CA TRP A 4 4.39 -8.35 -6.80
C TRP A 4 4.92 -9.78 -6.59
N LYS A 5 4.27 -10.80 -7.15
CA LYS A 5 4.73 -12.19 -7.08
C LYS A 5 6.10 -12.43 -7.71
N LYS A 6 6.49 -11.62 -8.70
CA LYS A 6 7.84 -11.66 -9.31
C LYS A 6 8.92 -11.21 -8.32
N TYR A 7 8.52 -10.46 -7.30
CA TYR A 7 9.41 -9.75 -6.36
C TYR A 7 9.23 -10.24 -4.92
N THR A 8 8.76 -11.48 -4.71
CA THR A 8 8.51 -12.03 -3.37
C THR A 8 9.72 -11.97 -2.44
N ASN A 9 10.94 -12.10 -2.99
CA ASN A 9 12.19 -12.04 -2.23
C ASN A 9 12.50 -10.65 -1.68
N TYR A 10 11.81 -9.61 -2.18
CA TYR A 10 11.98 -8.21 -1.78
C TYR A 10 10.82 -7.68 -0.92
N LEU A 11 9.82 -8.51 -0.56
CA LEU A 11 8.66 -8.05 0.21
C LEU A 11 9.04 -7.38 1.54
N LEU A 12 10.08 -7.86 2.22
CA LEU A 12 10.55 -7.29 3.48
C LEU A 12 11.86 -6.48 3.35
N LYS A 13 12.41 -6.38 2.14
CA LYS A 13 13.69 -5.71 1.86
C LYS A 13 13.53 -4.42 1.05
N GLY A 14 12.51 -4.37 0.22
CA GLY A 14 12.10 -3.19 -0.51
C GLY A 14 11.28 -2.23 0.35
N GLU A 15 11.01 -1.07 -0.20
CA GLU A 15 10.09 -0.09 0.35
C GLU A 15 8.86 0.00 -0.56
N TRP A 16 7.71 -0.48 -0.08
CA TRP A 16 6.53 -0.67 -0.90
C TRP A 16 5.47 0.42 -0.71
N HIS A 17 5.77 1.49 0.02
CA HIS A 17 4.82 2.56 0.28
C HIS A 17 5.52 3.94 0.38
N ILE A 18 5.56 4.64 -0.76
CA ILE A 18 6.17 5.96 -0.91
C ILE A 18 5.21 6.90 -1.65
N HIS A 19 5.10 8.13 -1.18
CA HIS A 19 4.41 9.23 -1.84
C HIS A 19 5.41 10.29 -2.31
N THR A 20 5.14 10.84 -3.49
CA THR A 20 5.96 11.84 -4.16
C THR A 20 5.28 13.20 -4.16
N ASN A 21 5.96 14.19 -4.75
CA ASN A 21 5.44 15.53 -4.94
C ASN A 21 4.27 15.65 -5.95
N TYR A 22 3.77 14.54 -6.49
CA TYR A 22 2.50 14.50 -7.22
C TYR A 22 1.29 14.66 -6.30
N THR A 23 1.41 14.23 -5.04
CA THR A 23 0.35 14.35 -4.02
C THR A 23 0.83 15.14 -2.80
N ASP A 24 1.12 14.46 -1.68
CA ASP A 24 1.50 15.06 -0.40
C ASP A 24 2.93 14.72 0.05
N GLY A 25 3.68 14.00 -0.79
CA GLY A 25 5.11 13.85 -0.66
C GLY A 25 5.89 15.11 -1.05
N LYS A 26 7.18 15.17 -0.69
CA LYS A 26 8.04 16.34 -0.91
C LYS A 26 9.05 16.20 -2.05
N ASN A 27 9.33 14.97 -2.47
CA ASN A 27 10.41 14.67 -3.41
C ASN A 27 9.86 13.97 -4.66
N SER A 28 10.58 14.12 -5.76
CA SER A 28 10.30 13.47 -7.04
C SER A 28 10.68 11.99 -7.04
N VAL A 29 10.14 11.24 -8.01
CA VAL A 29 10.51 9.84 -8.29
C VAL A 29 12.03 9.67 -8.41
N SER A 30 12.71 10.53 -9.20
CA SER A 30 14.15 10.46 -9.45
C SER A 30 14.98 10.65 -8.17
N GLU A 31 14.58 11.58 -7.28
CA GLU A 31 15.26 11.80 -6.00
C GLU A 31 15.16 10.56 -5.10
N TYR A 32 13.96 9.97 -4.97
CA TYR A 32 13.80 8.73 -4.21
C TYR A 32 14.59 7.56 -4.80
N CYS A 33 14.64 7.41 -6.13
CA CYS A 33 15.41 6.35 -6.79
C CYS A 33 16.91 6.47 -6.49
N LYS A 34 17.47 7.68 -6.59
CA LYS A 34 18.87 7.96 -6.21
C LYS A 34 19.14 7.56 -4.77
N LYS A 35 18.26 7.95 -3.85
CA LYS A 35 18.41 7.62 -2.43
C LYS A 35 18.28 6.13 -2.14
N ALA A 36 17.34 5.46 -2.80
CA ALA A 36 17.16 4.01 -2.66
C ALA A 36 18.43 3.26 -3.07
N ILE A 37 19.08 3.66 -4.16
CA ILE A 37 20.35 3.09 -4.61
C ILE A 37 21.47 3.31 -3.58
N GLU A 38 21.61 4.54 -3.06
CA GLU A 38 22.59 4.84 -1.99
C GLU A 38 22.39 3.94 -0.76
N LEU A 39 21.14 3.70 -0.39
CA LEU A 39 20.73 2.88 0.74
C LEU A 39 20.68 1.38 0.42
N LYS A 40 21.01 0.98 -0.82
CA LYS A 40 20.93 -0.41 -1.32
C LYS A 40 19.54 -1.04 -1.16
N ILE A 41 18.49 -0.23 -1.21
CA ILE A 41 17.11 -0.70 -1.23
C ILE A 41 16.85 -1.28 -2.64
N PRO A 42 16.47 -2.56 -2.76
CA PRO A 42 16.40 -3.24 -4.06
C PRO A 42 15.14 -2.92 -4.86
N LEU A 43 14.10 -2.40 -4.19
CA LEU A 43 12.79 -2.13 -4.77
C LEU A 43 12.13 -0.93 -4.09
N VAL A 44 11.56 -0.04 -4.89
CA VAL A 44 10.67 1.03 -4.44
C VAL A 44 9.31 0.94 -5.15
N ALA A 45 8.22 1.13 -4.41
CA ALA A 45 6.89 1.31 -4.98
C ALA A 45 6.36 2.69 -4.61
N PHE A 46 5.96 3.45 -5.64
CA PHE A 46 5.35 4.76 -5.50
C PHE A 46 3.83 4.58 -5.54
N THR A 47 3.15 4.91 -4.44
CA THR A 47 1.75 4.52 -4.19
C THR A 47 0.89 5.75 -3.92
N GLU A 48 0.89 6.68 -4.86
CA GLU A 48 0.25 7.98 -4.73
C GLU A 48 -1.22 7.89 -4.28
N HIS A 49 -1.64 8.84 -3.44
CA HIS A 49 -3.05 9.02 -3.15
C HIS A 49 -3.87 9.30 -4.41
N VAL A 50 -5.00 8.62 -4.54
CA VAL A 50 -5.96 8.81 -5.64
C VAL A 50 -7.36 9.02 -5.09
N ARG A 51 -8.15 9.86 -5.75
CA ARG A 51 -9.51 10.24 -5.34
C ARG A 51 -10.37 10.46 -6.58
N LYS A 52 -11.62 10.03 -6.51
CA LYS A 52 -12.63 10.26 -7.54
C LYS A 52 -13.25 11.63 -7.33
N ASN A 53 -12.60 12.69 -7.81
CA ASN A 53 -13.34 13.93 -8.04
C ASN A 53 -14.10 13.82 -9.36
N THR A 54 -15.24 14.50 -9.44
CA THR A 54 -16.22 14.39 -10.53
C THR A 54 -15.69 14.76 -11.93
N ASN A 55 -14.40 15.05 -12.12
CA ASN A 55 -13.78 15.19 -13.45
C ASN A 55 -12.29 14.83 -13.55
N HIS A 56 -11.48 14.72 -12.47
CA HIS A 56 -10.04 14.40 -12.59
C HIS A 56 -9.46 13.77 -11.32
N VAL A 57 -8.42 12.93 -11.47
CA VAL A 57 -7.40 12.73 -10.43
C VAL A 57 -6.81 14.10 -10.08
N TYR A 58 -6.46 14.36 -8.82
CA TYR A 58 -5.97 15.69 -8.38
C TYR A 58 -4.72 16.18 -9.11
N TYR A 59 -4.04 15.30 -9.85
CA TYR A 59 -2.87 15.54 -10.66
C TYR A 59 -2.96 14.72 -11.97
N ASP A 60 -2.05 14.98 -12.90
CA ASP A 60 -1.95 14.19 -14.13
C ASP A 60 -1.33 12.82 -13.82
N PHE A 61 -2.19 11.81 -13.67
CA PHE A 61 -1.77 10.45 -13.38
C PHE A 61 -0.95 9.82 -14.51
N ASN A 62 -1.20 10.20 -15.77
CA ASN A 62 -0.42 9.68 -16.89
C ASN A 62 1.01 10.24 -16.86
N GLN A 63 1.17 11.51 -16.48
CA GLN A 63 2.49 12.10 -16.29
C GLN A 63 3.29 11.40 -15.17
N PHE A 64 2.62 10.98 -14.09
CA PHE A 64 3.24 10.15 -13.05
C PHE A 64 3.72 8.80 -13.62
N LEU A 65 2.90 8.11 -14.41
CA LEU A 65 3.30 6.86 -15.05
C LEU A 65 4.49 7.05 -16.01
N ASP A 66 4.48 8.11 -16.82
CA ASP A 66 5.59 8.45 -17.71
C ASP A 66 6.90 8.67 -16.94
N ASP A 67 6.86 9.33 -15.78
CA ASP A 67 8.04 9.53 -14.94
C ASP A 67 8.53 8.24 -14.28
N ILE A 68 7.62 7.31 -13.96
CA ILE A 68 7.99 5.96 -13.53
C ILE A 68 8.72 5.20 -14.64
N GLU A 69 8.23 5.26 -15.89
CA GLU A 69 8.91 4.59 -17.01
C GLU A 69 10.29 5.19 -17.27
N LYS A 70 10.42 6.52 -17.30
CA LYS A 70 11.74 7.18 -17.42
C LYS A 70 12.69 6.74 -16.30
N ALA A 71 12.19 6.63 -15.06
CA ALA A 71 13.02 6.21 -13.93
C ALA A 71 13.47 4.74 -14.07
N ARG A 72 12.65 3.85 -14.64
CA ARG A 72 13.05 2.46 -14.94
C ARG A 72 14.15 2.37 -15.98
N GLU A 73 14.18 3.31 -16.93
CA GLU A 73 15.24 3.40 -17.93
C GLU A 73 16.53 4.00 -17.35
N GLU A 74 16.42 4.99 -16.46
CA GLU A 74 17.55 5.72 -15.87
C GLU A 74 18.25 4.92 -14.75
N PHE A 75 17.48 4.19 -13.93
CA PHE A 75 17.98 3.58 -12.69
C PHE A 75 17.99 2.05 -12.76
N ASN A 76 19.11 1.45 -12.34
CA ASN A 76 19.18 0.00 -12.09
C ASN A 76 18.52 -0.35 -10.74
N LEU A 77 17.21 -0.14 -10.65
CA LEU A 77 16.37 -0.31 -9.46
C LEU A 77 15.03 -0.91 -9.87
N ILE A 78 14.44 -1.76 -9.04
CA ILE A 78 13.07 -2.23 -9.29
C ILE A 78 12.10 -1.13 -8.86
N ILE A 79 11.39 -0.54 -9.82
CA ILE A 79 10.48 0.59 -9.59
C ILE A 79 9.07 0.18 -9.98
N LEU A 80 8.14 0.25 -9.03
CA LEU A 80 6.72 -0.08 -9.24
C LEU A 80 5.88 1.20 -9.21
N SER A 81 5.00 1.32 -10.21
CA SER A 81 3.90 2.28 -10.17
C SER A 81 2.78 1.74 -9.28
N GLY A 82 2.06 2.63 -8.62
CA GLY A 82 1.06 2.25 -7.65
C GLY A 82 0.12 3.39 -7.31
N CYS A 83 -0.88 3.06 -6.50
CA CYS A 83 -1.78 4.04 -5.92
C CYS A 83 -2.28 3.55 -4.56
N GLU A 84 -2.56 4.47 -3.65
CA GLU A 84 -3.27 4.20 -2.41
C GLU A 84 -4.75 4.62 -2.55
N ALA A 85 -5.58 3.61 -2.82
CA ALA A 85 -7.01 3.78 -2.99
C ALA A 85 -7.72 3.88 -1.63
N LYS A 86 -8.44 4.98 -1.41
CA LYS A 86 -9.28 5.14 -0.23
C LYS A 86 -10.52 4.24 -0.34
N VAL A 87 -10.81 3.49 0.72
CA VAL A 87 -12.02 2.68 0.85
C VAL A 87 -13.23 3.56 1.14
N LEU A 88 -14.33 3.33 0.44
CA LEU A 88 -15.62 4.01 0.63
C LEU A 88 -16.56 3.17 1.53
N PRO A 89 -17.49 3.81 2.28
CA PRO A 89 -18.44 3.10 3.16
C PRO A 89 -19.33 2.07 2.48
N ASN A 90 -19.47 2.14 1.15
CA ASN A 90 -20.22 1.17 0.35
C ASN A 90 -19.37 -0.04 -0.09
N GLY A 91 -18.15 -0.20 0.43
CA GLY A 91 -17.24 -1.29 0.04
C GLY A 91 -16.61 -1.15 -1.35
N GLY A 92 -16.64 0.06 -1.93
CA GLY A 92 -15.91 0.43 -3.15
C GLY A 92 -14.64 1.22 -2.86
N PHE A 93 -14.02 1.74 -3.93
CA PHE A 93 -12.88 2.63 -3.83
C PHE A 93 -13.19 4.02 -4.36
N ASP A 94 -12.55 5.01 -3.76
CA ASP A 94 -12.50 6.39 -4.22
C ASP A 94 -11.43 6.55 -5.32
N VAL A 95 -11.54 5.79 -6.41
CA VAL A 95 -10.59 5.80 -7.53
C VAL A 95 -11.29 5.35 -8.81
N GLU A 96 -10.85 5.87 -9.95
CA GLU A 96 -11.30 5.37 -11.25
C GLU A 96 -10.71 3.98 -11.54
N GLU A 97 -11.53 3.06 -12.05
CA GLU A 97 -11.14 1.65 -12.23
C GLU A 97 -9.96 1.48 -13.20
N TRP A 98 -9.80 2.40 -14.16
CA TRP A 98 -8.68 2.35 -15.11
C TRP A 98 -7.33 2.50 -14.42
N ILE A 99 -7.23 3.33 -13.37
CA ILE A 99 -5.98 3.50 -12.60
C ILE A 99 -5.55 2.18 -11.97
N LEU A 100 -6.50 1.47 -11.36
CA LEU A 100 -6.24 0.15 -10.75
C LEU A 100 -5.80 -0.91 -11.77
N LYS A 101 -6.10 -0.73 -13.06
CA LYS A 101 -5.71 -1.64 -14.15
C LYS A 101 -4.31 -1.33 -14.70
N GLU A 102 -3.92 -0.06 -14.70
CA GLU A 102 -2.66 0.40 -15.29
C GLU A 102 -1.46 0.28 -14.33
N VAL A 103 -1.66 0.40 -13.01
CA VAL A 103 -0.56 0.34 -12.04
C VAL A 103 -0.06 -1.08 -11.73
N ASP A 104 1.21 -1.19 -11.35
CA ASP A 104 1.80 -2.48 -10.96
C ASP A 104 1.34 -2.97 -9.57
N TYR A 105 1.15 -2.01 -8.66
CA TYR A 105 0.96 -2.25 -7.24
C TYR A 105 -0.02 -1.26 -6.61
N SER A 106 -1.30 -1.61 -6.62
CA SER A 106 -2.35 -0.86 -5.93
C SER A 106 -2.52 -1.32 -4.47
N ILE A 107 -2.55 -0.38 -3.55
CA ILE A 107 -2.82 -0.63 -2.13
C ILE A 107 -4.13 0.06 -1.73
N PHE A 108 -4.72 -0.36 -0.63
CA PHE A 108 -5.91 0.30 -0.10
C PHE A 108 -5.80 0.62 1.39
N ALA A 109 -6.50 1.68 1.77
CA ALA A 109 -6.49 2.23 3.11
C ALA A 109 -7.86 2.80 3.52
N PHE A 110 -8.10 2.80 4.84
CA PHE A 110 -9.27 3.42 5.43
C PHE A 110 -8.90 4.83 5.94
N HIS A 111 -9.31 5.85 5.20
CA HIS A 111 -9.08 7.26 5.52
C HIS A 111 -10.39 8.01 5.69
N SER A 112 -10.57 8.71 6.82
CA SER A 112 -11.81 9.44 7.12
C SER A 112 -13.06 8.56 6.94
N PHE A 113 -12.97 7.31 7.39
CA PHE A 113 -14.05 6.33 7.33
C PHE A 113 -14.99 6.50 8.53
N PRO A 114 -16.27 6.12 8.46
CA PRO A 114 -17.16 6.20 9.62
C PRO A 114 -16.72 5.25 10.74
N GLU A 115 -16.93 5.67 11.99
CA GLU A 115 -16.56 4.91 13.20
C GLU A 115 -17.56 3.80 13.51
N ASP A 116 -17.81 2.93 12.53
CA ASP A 116 -18.74 1.81 12.60
C ASP A 116 -17.98 0.53 12.21
N ILE A 117 -17.82 -0.37 13.19
CA ILE A 117 -17.02 -1.58 13.04
C ILE A 117 -17.66 -2.59 12.08
N ASP A 118 -18.99 -2.69 12.07
CA ASP A 118 -19.70 -3.62 11.20
C ASP A 118 -19.55 -3.17 9.74
N MET A 119 -19.78 -1.88 9.48
CA MET A 119 -19.58 -1.29 8.15
C MET A 119 -18.11 -1.35 7.71
N TYR A 120 -17.16 -1.18 8.63
CA TYR A 120 -15.74 -1.34 8.34
C TYR A 120 -15.42 -2.76 7.87
N ILE A 121 -15.89 -3.78 8.60
CA ILE A 121 -15.67 -5.19 8.26
C ILE A 121 -16.34 -5.55 6.93
N GLU A 122 -17.57 -5.09 6.70
CA GLU A 122 -18.28 -5.30 5.43
C GLU A 122 -17.53 -4.67 4.25
N SER A 123 -17.09 -3.43 4.40
CA SER A 123 -16.33 -2.71 3.39
C SER A 123 -14.98 -3.37 3.12
N LEU A 124 -14.26 -3.80 4.16
CA LEU A 124 -13.01 -4.54 4.06
C LEU A 124 -13.19 -5.85 3.27
N ASN A 125 -14.22 -6.63 3.60
CA ASN A 125 -14.51 -7.87 2.88
C ASN A 125 -14.88 -7.61 1.41
N SER A 126 -15.55 -6.50 1.11
CA SER A 126 -15.86 -6.11 -0.26
C SER A 126 -14.60 -5.81 -1.05
N VAL A 127 -13.73 -4.94 -0.54
CA VAL A 127 -12.51 -4.51 -1.25
C VAL A 127 -11.49 -5.63 -1.42
N LEU A 128 -11.41 -6.58 -0.47
CA LEU A 128 -10.55 -7.76 -0.60
C LEU A 128 -10.93 -8.66 -1.80
N ARG A 129 -12.18 -8.61 -2.28
CA ARG A 129 -12.61 -9.35 -3.47
C ARG A 129 -12.22 -8.67 -4.78
N ASN A 130 -11.69 -7.44 -4.72
CA ASN A 130 -11.26 -6.74 -5.92
C ASN A 130 -9.94 -7.33 -6.44
N ARG A 131 -9.96 -7.87 -7.67
CA ARG A 131 -8.79 -8.52 -8.27
C ARG A 131 -7.61 -7.59 -8.54
N TYR A 132 -7.78 -6.27 -8.47
CA TYR A 132 -6.70 -5.32 -8.72
C TYR A 132 -5.89 -5.03 -7.46
N VAL A 133 -6.48 -5.07 -6.25
CA VAL A 133 -5.74 -4.70 -5.02
C VAL A 133 -4.67 -5.67 -4.59
N ASN A 134 -3.49 -5.15 -4.28
CA ASN A 134 -2.29 -5.92 -3.99
C ASN A 134 -2.00 -6.00 -2.49
N ALA A 135 -2.27 -4.93 -1.72
CA ALA A 135 -2.03 -4.91 -0.27
C ALA A 135 -3.01 -4.05 0.51
N TRP A 136 -3.19 -4.39 1.79
CA TRP A 136 -3.83 -3.54 2.78
C TRP A 136 -2.75 -2.67 3.45
N ALA A 137 -2.79 -1.37 3.18
CA ALA A 137 -1.88 -0.38 3.75
C ALA A 137 -2.21 -0.06 5.21
N HIS A 138 -1.17 0.14 6.02
CA HIS A 138 -1.19 0.44 7.45
C HIS A 138 -2.37 -0.18 8.20
N PRO A 139 -2.51 -1.53 8.13
CA PRO A 139 -3.69 -2.23 8.59
C PRO A 139 -3.91 -2.02 10.08
N GLY A 140 -5.09 -1.53 10.44
CA GLY A 140 -5.47 -1.21 11.82
C GLY A 140 -5.14 0.22 12.27
N ALA A 141 -4.43 1.04 11.50
CA ALA A 141 -4.14 2.43 11.87
C ALA A 141 -5.43 3.23 12.15
N PHE A 142 -6.43 3.11 11.27
CA PHE A 142 -7.76 3.71 11.47
C PHE A 142 -8.43 3.20 12.76
N LEU A 143 -8.43 1.88 12.97
CA LEU A 143 -9.08 1.26 14.13
C LEU A 143 -8.46 1.76 15.45
N THR A 144 -7.13 1.71 15.55
CA THR A 144 -6.39 2.21 16.73
C THR A 144 -6.66 3.68 16.98
N LYS A 145 -6.67 4.51 15.93
CA LYS A 145 -6.91 5.96 16.05
C LYS A 145 -8.29 6.28 16.63
N HIS A 146 -9.29 5.47 16.30
CA HIS A 146 -10.68 5.68 16.68
C HIS A 146 -11.16 4.77 17.83
N GLY A 147 -10.25 4.05 18.50
CA GLY A 147 -10.59 3.17 19.62
C GLY A 147 -11.49 1.98 19.23
N LEU A 148 -11.42 1.56 17.96
CA LEU A 148 -12.12 0.39 17.43
C LEU A 148 -11.20 -0.81 17.43
N GLU A 149 -11.75 -2.01 17.57
CA GLU A 149 -10.97 -3.25 17.59
C GLU A 149 -11.66 -4.36 16.79
N LEU A 150 -10.86 -5.22 16.16
CA LEU A 150 -11.33 -6.47 15.58
C LEU A 150 -11.09 -7.60 16.56
N SER A 151 -12.10 -8.42 16.78
CA SER A 151 -11.96 -9.68 17.50
C SER A 151 -11.03 -10.63 16.74
N GLU A 152 -10.43 -11.59 17.46
CA GLU A 152 -9.61 -12.62 16.82
C GLU A 152 -10.39 -13.41 15.76
N LYS A 153 -11.70 -13.65 15.98
CA LYS A 153 -12.57 -14.33 15.02
C LYS A 153 -12.71 -13.55 13.71
N GLU A 154 -12.77 -12.22 13.77
CA GLU A 154 -12.83 -11.36 12.58
C GLU A 154 -11.49 -11.33 11.86
N LEU A 155 -10.38 -11.19 12.59
CA LEU A 155 -9.04 -11.26 12.01
C LEU A 155 -8.80 -12.56 11.26
N ILE A 156 -9.21 -13.69 11.84
CA ILE A 156 -9.12 -15.01 11.19
C ILE A 156 -9.88 -15.02 9.86
N LYS A 157 -11.10 -14.48 9.81
CA LYS A 157 -11.91 -14.44 8.58
C LYS A 157 -11.25 -13.55 7.52
N ILE A 158 -10.79 -12.36 7.92
CA ILE A 158 -10.13 -11.38 7.06
C ILE A 158 -8.84 -11.97 6.47
N PHE A 159 -7.98 -12.56 7.30
CA PHE A 159 -6.71 -13.12 6.84
C PHE A 159 -6.87 -14.35 5.96
N LYS A 160 -7.87 -15.20 6.21
CA LYS A 160 -8.24 -16.27 5.25
C LYS A 160 -8.66 -15.71 3.90
N SER A 161 -9.42 -14.61 3.89
CA SER A 161 -9.82 -13.92 2.66
C SER A 161 -8.60 -13.35 1.93
N MET A 162 -7.72 -12.63 2.65
CA MET A 162 -6.49 -12.07 2.10
C MET A 162 -5.59 -13.14 1.48
N TRP A 163 -5.40 -14.28 2.15
CA TRP A 163 -4.62 -15.39 1.62
C TRP A 163 -5.22 -15.93 0.32
N LYS A 164 -6.55 -16.14 0.27
CA LYS A 164 -7.25 -16.63 -0.93
C LYS A 164 -7.17 -15.64 -2.10
N GLN A 165 -7.23 -14.35 -1.82
CA GLN A 165 -7.23 -13.28 -2.82
C GLN A 165 -5.83 -12.76 -3.14
N GLU A 166 -4.81 -13.31 -2.47
CA GLU A 166 -3.40 -12.96 -2.66
C GLU A 166 -3.13 -11.47 -2.38
N VAL A 167 -3.77 -10.97 -1.31
CA VAL A 167 -3.58 -9.61 -0.79
C VAL A 167 -2.54 -9.65 0.32
N LEU A 168 -1.54 -8.78 0.23
CA LEU A 168 -0.47 -8.63 1.20
C LEU A 168 -0.96 -7.82 2.41
N LEU A 169 -0.39 -8.11 3.59
CA LEU A 169 -0.57 -7.30 4.79
C LEU A 169 0.66 -6.42 4.98
N GLU A 170 0.50 -5.10 4.93
CA GLU A 170 1.62 -4.18 5.16
C GLU A 170 2.05 -4.23 6.64
N ILE A 171 3.36 -4.26 6.89
CA ILE A 171 3.98 -3.88 8.16
C ILE A 171 4.43 -2.43 7.99
N ASN A 172 3.68 -1.50 8.59
CA ASN A 172 3.89 -0.08 8.43
C ASN A 172 4.79 0.50 9.52
N GLY A 173 5.95 1.01 9.12
CA GLY A 173 6.95 1.57 10.04
C GLY A 173 6.55 2.90 10.70
N LYS A 174 5.71 3.72 10.05
CA LYS A 174 5.31 5.05 10.53
C LYS A 174 4.26 4.97 11.63
N TYR A 175 3.26 4.12 11.44
CA TYR A 175 2.16 3.95 12.39
C TYR A 175 2.41 2.82 13.40
N SER A 176 3.49 2.04 13.25
CA SER A 176 3.77 0.86 14.07
C SER A 176 2.61 -0.16 14.08
N VAL A 177 2.00 -0.37 12.91
CA VAL A 177 0.88 -1.31 12.71
C VAL A 177 1.22 -2.32 11.62
N PRO A 178 0.59 -3.51 11.62
CA PRO A 178 -0.35 -4.01 12.61
C PRO A 178 0.36 -4.47 13.88
N SER A 179 -0.39 -4.77 14.94
CA SER A 179 0.19 -5.28 16.19
C SER A 179 0.87 -6.65 16.00
N GLU A 180 1.78 -7.02 16.90
CA GLU A 180 2.41 -8.35 16.89
C GLU A 180 1.39 -9.50 16.93
N ASN A 181 0.27 -9.30 17.63
CA ASN A 181 -0.82 -10.28 17.64
C ASN A 181 -1.40 -10.49 16.23
N TRP A 182 -1.69 -9.41 15.50
CA TRP A 182 -2.17 -9.48 14.13
C TRP A 182 -1.16 -10.15 13.20
N ILE A 183 0.13 -9.80 13.33
CA ILE A 183 1.22 -10.42 12.55
C ILE A 183 1.28 -11.94 12.82
N SER A 184 1.17 -12.35 14.08
CA SER A 184 1.12 -13.76 14.48
C SER A 184 -0.08 -14.48 13.85
N VAL A 185 -1.28 -13.90 13.91
CA VAL A 185 -2.48 -14.48 13.29
C VAL A 185 -2.33 -14.54 11.77
N ALA A 186 -1.86 -13.47 11.12
CA ALA A 186 -1.65 -13.42 9.67
C ALA A 186 -0.71 -14.53 9.18
N ARG A 187 0.40 -14.77 9.90
CA ARG A 187 1.35 -15.86 9.62
C ARG A 187 0.71 -17.23 9.79
N ARG A 188 -0.11 -17.46 10.83
CA ARG A 188 -0.85 -18.72 11.03
C ARG A 188 -1.76 -19.07 9.83
N TYR A 189 -2.22 -18.07 9.07
CA TYR A 189 -3.06 -18.24 7.89
C TYR A 189 -2.34 -17.95 6.57
N ASN A 190 -1.00 -17.99 6.55
CA ASN A 190 -0.17 -17.84 5.35
C ASN A 190 -0.33 -16.51 4.59
N VAL A 191 -0.84 -15.47 5.26
CA VAL A 191 -0.85 -14.12 4.67
C VAL A 191 0.59 -13.61 4.60
N ARG A 192 1.00 -13.22 3.40
CA ARG A 192 2.33 -12.64 3.18
C ARG A 192 2.38 -11.22 3.71
N LEU A 193 3.49 -10.89 4.36
CA LEU A 193 3.77 -9.58 4.89
C LEU A 193 4.61 -8.78 3.89
N VAL A 194 4.40 -7.48 3.83
CA VAL A 194 5.16 -6.54 2.97
C VAL A 194 5.58 -5.33 3.79
N ARG A 195 6.80 -4.85 3.61
CA ARG A 195 7.31 -3.67 4.31
C ARG A 195 6.81 -2.40 3.61
N GLY A 196 6.19 -1.51 4.37
CA GLY A 196 5.85 -0.16 3.93
C GLY A 196 6.16 0.85 5.02
N SER A 197 6.50 2.08 4.64
CA SER A 197 6.85 3.12 5.61
C SER A 197 6.02 4.40 5.45
N ASP A 198 5.09 4.44 4.48
CA ASP A 198 4.23 5.60 4.21
C ASP A 198 5.03 6.91 4.12
N ILE A 199 6.07 6.85 3.28
CA ILE A 199 7.12 7.88 3.18
C ILE A 199 6.61 9.08 2.41
N HIS A 200 6.76 10.27 2.98
CA HIS A 200 6.41 11.54 2.34
C HIS A 200 7.61 12.47 2.18
N CYS A 201 8.77 12.09 2.71
CA CYS A 201 10.01 12.82 2.58
C CYS A 201 11.19 11.86 2.43
N ILE A 202 12.14 12.20 1.55
CA ILE A 202 13.33 11.38 1.30
C ILE A 202 14.15 11.03 2.55
N ASN A 203 14.11 11.87 3.59
CA ASN A 203 14.81 11.63 4.86
C ASN A 203 14.16 10.51 5.70
N GLU A 204 12.93 10.12 5.40
CA GLU A 204 12.24 9.01 6.04
C GLU A 204 12.63 7.67 5.40
N LEU A 205 13.18 7.69 4.18
CA LEU A 205 13.70 6.50 3.52
C LEU A 205 14.94 5.99 4.26
N LYS A 206 14.81 4.80 4.83
CA LYS A 206 15.86 4.13 5.59
C LYS A 206 16.16 2.78 4.96
N GLY A 207 17.45 2.47 4.78
CA GLY A 207 17.91 1.14 4.39
C GLY A 207 17.55 0.08 5.43
N GLU A 208 17.97 -1.17 5.21
CA GLU A 208 17.96 -2.16 6.30
C GLU A 208 18.77 -1.59 7.47
N LEU A 209 18.20 -1.61 8.68
CA LEU A 209 19.01 -1.44 9.89
C LEU A 209 20.01 -2.59 9.86
N ASN A 210 21.30 -2.28 9.78
CA ASN A 210 22.34 -3.27 10.03
C ASN A 210 22.12 -3.79 11.46
N GLY A 211 21.44 -4.93 11.57
CA GLY A 211 21.41 -5.76 12.77
C GLY A 211 22.60 -6.69 12.75
#